data_AF-A0A443HVH9-F1
#
_entry.id   AF-A0A443HVH9-F1
#
_cell.length_a   1.000
_cell.length_b   1.000
_cell.length_c   1.000
_cell.angle_alpha   90.00
_cell.angle_beta   90.00
_cell.angle_gamma   90.00
#
_symmetry.space_group_name_H-M   'P 1'
#
loop_
_entity.id
_entity.type
_entity.pdbx_description
1 polymer ?
#
loop_
_entity_poly.entity_id
_entity_poly.type
_entity_poly.pdbx_seq_one_letter_code
_entity_poly.pdbx_strand_id
1 'polypeptide(L)'
;MTTDVQTIFEKESIIPDILAPGTKVPRNLKVIWPNAKLEKPGQMIERDATQPQPTLFVEPSPEDKESQPIYTLLMVDPDLTHRNDKYFGQVRHWLTTRVTVSPTGQVNVSKDRDISPYVGPAPIPAHYFTLGKPHPSRYTFLLLRHKTGVALPELNPDSLRAAYEGSPGEFGQPTQDIVDRMRFSTEQFIERNKMEVVAGTFMLVEGNAKSAVKNASLVAQGLADKMMGK
;
A
#
# COMPACT_ATOMS: atom_id res chain seq x y z
N MET A 1 9.12 -7.12 -23.84
CA MET A 1 9.81 -5.84 -23.54
C MET A 1 9.62 -5.55 -22.07
N THR A 2 10.70 -5.32 -21.32
CA THR A 2 10.63 -4.90 -19.91
C THR A 2 10.18 -3.44 -19.86
N THR A 3 9.16 -3.12 -19.07
CA THR A 3 8.67 -1.75 -18.91
C THR A 3 9.63 -0.94 -18.03
N ASP A 4 9.62 0.39 -18.15
CA ASP A 4 10.42 1.27 -17.28
C ASP A 4 10.11 1.01 -15.79
N VAL A 5 8.82 0.83 -15.49
CA VAL A 5 8.33 0.48 -14.14
C VAL A 5 8.93 -0.83 -13.64
N GLN A 6 8.93 -1.91 -14.43
CA GLN A 6 9.50 -3.20 -14.02
C GLN A 6 10.97 -3.06 -13.61
N THR A 7 11.77 -2.36 -14.43
CA THR A 7 13.20 -2.16 -14.18
C THR A 7 13.43 -1.39 -12.87
N ILE A 8 12.63 -0.34 -12.62
CA ILE A 8 12.76 0.46 -11.38
C ILE A 8 12.33 -0.36 -10.16
N PHE A 9 11.25 -1.15 -10.25
CA PHE A 9 10.80 -2.02 -9.16
C PHE A 9 11.87 -3.04 -8.74
N GLU A 10 12.59 -3.61 -9.72
CA GLU A 10 13.72 -4.52 -9.47
C GLU A 10 14.93 -3.77 -8.88
N LYS A 11 15.31 -2.64 -9.48
CA LYS A 11 16.46 -1.83 -9.03
C LYS A 11 16.28 -1.34 -7.59
N GLU A 12 15.08 -0.92 -7.23
CA GLU A 12 14.74 -0.32 -5.94
C GLU A 12 14.24 -1.38 -4.94
N SER A 13 14.43 -2.66 -5.26
CA SER A 13 14.12 -3.81 -4.42
C SER A 13 12.66 -3.89 -3.98
N ILE A 14 11.73 -3.23 -4.67
CA ILE A 14 10.30 -3.51 -4.49
C ILE A 14 10.02 -4.98 -4.83
N ILE A 15 10.70 -5.46 -5.87
CA ILE A 15 10.98 -6.87 -6.07
C ILE A 15 12.42 -7.09 -5.59
N PRO A 16 12.70 -7.85 -4.51
CA PRO A 16 11.83 -8.85 -3.89
C PRO A 16 11.15 -8.43 -2.56
N ASP A 17 11.34 -7.21 -2.06
CA ASP A 17 10.92 -6.89 -0.68
C ASP A 17 9.40 -6.94 -0.44
N ILE A 18 8.64 -6.58 -1.47
CA ILE A 18 7.16 -6.50 -1.45
C ILE A 18 6.54 -7.57 -2.35
N LEU A 19 7.10 -7.75 -3.55
CA LEU A 19 6.60 -8.65 -4.57
C LEU A 19 7.59 -9.80 -4.80
N ALA A 20 7.08 -11.01 -5.03
CA ALA A 20 7.90 -12.19 -5.29
C ALA A 20 8.81 -11.99 -6.54
N PRO A 21 10.04 -12.55 -6.55
CA PRO A 21 10.89 -12.59 -7.73
C PRO A 21 10.14 -13.08 -8.98
N GLY A 22 10.33 -12.39 -10.10
CA GLY A 22 9.69 -12.74 -11.37
C GLY A 22 8.27 -12.18 -11.56
N THR A 23 7.68 -11.54 -10.54
CA THR A 23 6.41 -10.81 -10.67
C THR A 23 6.50 -9.74 -11.75
N LYS A 24 5.48 -9.66 -12.62
CA LYS A 24 5.41 -8.69 -13.72
C LYS A 24 4.60 -7.46 -13.31
N VAL A 25 5.12 -6.28 -13.61
CA VAL A 25 4.48 -4.97 -13.38
C VAL A 25 4.37 -4.26 -14.74
N PRO A 26 3.30 -4.51 -15.51
CA PRO A 26 3.26 -4.12 -16.92
C PRO A 26 2.91 -2.64 -17.14
N ARG A 27 2.46 -1.91 -16.12
CA ARG A 27 1.99 -0.53 -16.25
C ARG A 27 2.34 0.31 -15.04
N ASN A 28 2.40 1.62 -15.26
CA ASN A 28 2.57 2.58 -14.18
C ASN A 28 1.21 2.94 -13.56
N LEU A 29 1.22 3.29 -12.27
CA LEU A 29 0.15 4.04 -11.63
C LEU A 29 0.62 5.48 -11.43
N LYS A 30 -0.13 6.43 -11.98
CA LYS A 30 0.00 7.85 -11.62
C LYS A 30 -0.87 8.13 -10.41
N VAL A 31 -0.34 8.87 -9.45
CA VAL A 31 -1.04 9.23 -8.21
C VAL A 31 -1.06 10.75 -8.07
N ILE A 32 -2.24 11.32 -7.83
CA ILE A 32 -2.45 12.76 -7.80
C ILE A 32 -3.11 13.14 -6.48
N TRP A 33 -2.40 13.95 -5.70
CA TRP A 33 -2.92 14.65 -4.53
C TRP A 33 -3.26 16.11 -4.92
N PRO A 34 -4.00 16.86 -4.08
CA PRO A 34 -4.32 18.27 -4.37
C PRO A 34 -3.10 19.14 -4.66
N ASN A 35 -1.98 18.88 -3.99
CA ASN A 35 -0.77 19.71 -4.04
C ASN A 35 0.49 18.96 -4.52
N ALA A 36 0.36 17.71 -4.98
CA ALA A 36 1.49 16.90 -5.42
C ALA A 36 1.06 15.83 -6.43
N LYS A 37 2.01 15.35 -7.22
CA LYS A 37 1.79 14.24 -8.16
C LYS A 37 2.98 13.30 -8.17
N LEU A 38 2.69 12.01 -8.29
CA LEU A 38 3.64 10.94 -8.56
C LEU A 38 3.37 10.46 -9.98
N GLU A 39 4.25 10.83 -10.89
CA GLU A 39 4.17 10.47 -12.31
C GLU A 39 5.03 9.26 -12.65
N LYS A 40 6.10 9.02 -11.87
CA LYS A 40 7.03 7.91 -12.08
C LYS A 40 7.38 7.25 -10.75
N PRO A 41 7.69 5.94 -10.73
CA PRO A 41 8.13 5.27 -9.52
C PRO A 41 9.41 5.90 -8.95
N GLY A 42 9.52 5.93 -7.62
CA GLY A 42 10.71 6.37 -6.90
C GLY A 42 10.83 7.89 -6.69
N GLN A 43 9.82 8.69 -7.02
CA GLN A 43 9.87 10.13 -6.73
C GLN A 43 9.72 10.40 -5.23
N MET A 44 10.49 11.39 -4.74
CA MET A 44 10.31 11.98 -3.42
C MET A 44 9.04 12.82 -3.39
N ILE A 45 8.16 12.58 -2.42
CA ILE A 45 6.94 13.37 -2.22
C ILE A 45 6.91 13.87 -0.77
N GLU A 46 6.57 15.15 -0.60
CA GLU A 46 6.42 15.76 0.72
C GLU A 46 5.29 15.11 1.51
N ARG A 47 5.59 14.70 2.75
CA ARG A 47 4.65 14.00 3.65
C ARG A 47 3.32 14.73 3.80
N ASP A 48 3.34 16.04 3.96
CA ASP A 48 2.11 16.82 4.20
C ASP A 48 1.20 16.82 2.95
N ALA A 49 1.79 16.70 1.75
CA ALA A 49 1.04 16.60 0.50
C ALA A 49 0.38 15.21 0.30
N THR A 50 0.91 14.17 0.95
CA THR A 50 0.38 12.80 0.86
C THR A 50 -0.72 12.51 1.88
N GLN A 51 -1.09 13.45 2.76
CA GLN A 51 -2.10 13.18 3.80
C GLN A 51 -3.53 12.99 3.26
N PRO A 52 -3.98 13.76 2.25
CA PRO A 52 -5.27 13.49 1.61
C PRO A 52 -5.25 12.16 0.83
N GLN A 53 -6.41 11.52 0.69
CA GLN A 53 -6.56 10.39 -0.23
C GLN A 53 -6.36 10.88 -1.68
N PRO A 54 -5.50 10.24 -2.48
CA PRO A 54 -5.24 10.65 -3.86
C PRO A 54 -6.26 10.09 -4.86
N THR A 55 -6.24 10.68 -6.06
CA THR A 55 -6.81 10.08 -7.28
C THR A 55 -5.72 9.31 -8.03
N LEU A 56 -6.05 8.16 -8.63
CA LEU A 56 -5.09 7.32 -9.34
C LEU A 56 -5.48 7.12 -10.81
N PHE A 57 -4.48 6.95 -11.66
CA PHE A 57 -4.64 6.67 -13.08
C PHE A 57 -3.69 5.56 -13.51
N VAL A 58 -4.18 4.61 -14.29
CA VAL A 58 -3.38 3.57 -14.93
C VAL A 58 -2.84 4.09 -16.25
N GLU A 59 -1.52 4.00 -16.44
CA GLU A 59 -0.84 4.48 -17.65
C GLU A 59 0.04 3.37 -18.27
N PRO A 60 -0.20 2.97 -19.54
CA PRO A 60 -1.38 3.28 -20.35
C PRO A 60 -2.66 2.63 -19.77
N SER A 61 -3.84 3.19 -20.08
CA SER A 61 -5.12 2.60 -19.66
C SER A 61 -5.22 1.13 -20.10
N PRO A 62 -5.78 0.22 -19.27
CA PRO A 62 -5.97 -1.17 -19.67
C PRO A 62 -6.87 -1.25 -20.91
N GLU A 63 -6.43 -1.99 -21.92
CA GLU A 63 -7.20 -2.21 -23.16
C GLU A 63 -8.29 -3.28 -23.00
N ASP A 64 -8.49 -3.82 -21.79
CA ASP A 64 -9.34 -4.97 -21.53
C ASP A 64 -10.80 -4.65 -21.91
N LYS A 65 -11.18 -5.05 -23.14
CA LYS A 65 -12.54 -4.96 -23.70
C LYS A 65 -13.47 -6.04 -23.14
N GLU A 66 -12.95 -6.96 -22.34
CA GLU A 66 -13.73 -7.99 -21.67
C GLU A 66 -14.21 -7.46 -20.31
N SER A 67 -15.53 -7.34 -20.16
CA SER A 67 -16.27 -7.09 -18.90
C SER A 67 -15.49 -6.34 -17.81
N GLN A 68 -15.61 -4.99 -17.77
CA GLN A 68 -15.19 -4.11 -16.66
C GLN A 68 -14.47 -4.85 -15.50
N PRO A 69 -13.16 -5.15 -15.66
CA PRO A 69 -12.46 -6.00 -14.71
C PRO A 69 -12.53 -5.39 -13.32
N ILE A 70 -12.85 -6.24 -12.34
CA ILE A 70 -12.93 -5.84 -10.95
C ILE A 70 -11.53 -5.95 -10.34
N TYR A 71 -10.98 -4.81 -9.93
CA TYR A 71 -9.64 -4.70 -9.37
C TYR A 71 -9.65 -4.61 -7.84
N THR A 72 -8.47 -4.81 -7.26
CA THR A 72 -8.14 -4.52 -5.86
C THR A 72 -6.99 -3.54 -5.84
N LEU A 73 -7.13 -2.45 -5.09
CA LEU A 73 -6.08 -1.46 -4.90
C LEU A 73 -5.45 -1.65 -3.52
N LEU A 74 -4.12 -1.64 -3.49
CA LEU A 74 -3.30 -1.84 -2.30
C LEU A 74 -2.23 -0.75 -2.21
N MET A 75 -2.02 -0.23 -1.02
CA MET A 75 -0.88 0.63 -0.66
C MET A 75 -0.19 0.07 0.57
N VAL A 76 1.12 -0.18 0.47
CA VAL A 76 1.93 -0.76 1.56
C VAL A 76 3.24 0.00 1.79
N ASP A 77 3.70 -0.03 3.03
CA ASP A 77 5.00 0.47 3.49
C ASP A 77 5.81 -0.69 4.08
N PRO A 78 6.91 -1.15 3.46
CA PRO A 78 7.77 -2.19 4.01
C PRO A 78 8.82 -1.63 4.98
N ASP A 79 8.86 -0.32 5.21
CA ASP A 79 10.00 0.39 5.82
C ASP A 79 9.62 1.07 7.15
N LEU A 80 8.81 0.42 7.99
CA LEU A 80 8.23 1.03 9.21
C LEU A 80 9.28 1.62 10.15
N THR A 81 10.29 0.83 10.56
CA THR A 81 11.38 1.32 11.42
C THR A 81 12.73 1.42 10.71
N HIS A 82 12.93 0.60 9.68
CA HIS A 82 14.11 0.59 8.82
C HIS A 82 13.73 -0.01 7.46
N ARG A 83 14.61 0.10 6.46
CA ARG A 83 14.40 -0.47 5.13
C ARG A 83 14.08 -1.97 5.23
N ASN A 84 12.95 -2.39 4.67
CA ASN A 84 12.47 -3.76 4.60
C ASN A 84 12.36 -4.43 5.98
N ASP A 85 11.62 -3.80 6.89
CA ASP A 85 11.43 -4.23 8.26
C ASP A 85 10.68 -5.57 8.32
N LYS A 86 11.43 -6.67 8.45
CA LYS A 86 10.85 -8.02 8.56
C LYS A 86 10.25 -8.31 9.93
N TYR A 87 10.56 -7.51 10.96
CA TYR A 87 10.08 -7.75 12.32
C TYR A 87 8.64 -7.26 12.48
N PHE A 88 8.37 -6.03 12.05
CA PHE A 88 7.01 -5.49 12.02
C PHE A 88 6.28 -5.81 10.72
N GLY A 89 6.99 -6.23 9.67
CA GLY A 89 6.43 -6.55 8.37
C GLY A 89 5.93 -5.31 7.64
N GLN A 90 5.17 -5.53 6.56
CA GLN A 90 4.62 -4.43 5.78
C GLN A 90 3.42 -3.82 6.51
N VAL A 91 3.29 -2.50 6.43
CA VAL A 91 2.13 -1.75 6.93
C VAL A 91 1.18 -1.49 5.79
N ARG A 92 -0.08 -1.91 5.95
CA ARG A 92 -1.16 -1.67 5.00
C ARG A 92 -1.74 -0.27 5.17
N HIS A 93 -1.42 0.63 4.25
CA HIS A 93 -1.90 2.02 4.26
C HIS A 93 -3.26 2.17 3.58
N TRP A 94 -3.54 1.35 2.57
CA TRP A 94 -4.83 1.34 1.89
C TRP A 94 -5.08 -0.04 1.29
N LEU A 95 -6.27 -0.59 1.49
CA LEU A 95 -6.74 -1.78 0.79
C LEU A 95 -8.23 -1.61 0.49
N THR A 96 -8.56 -1.57 -0.79
CA THR A 96 -9.94 -1.40 -1.25
C THR A 96 -10.22 -2.37 -2.39
N THR A 97 -11.37 -3.04 -2.32
CA THR A 97 -11.77 -4.04 -3.30
C THR A 97 -12.84 -3.47 -4.22
N ARG A 98 -13.21 -4.22 -5.26
CA ARG A 98 -14.24 -3.82 -6.23
C ARG A 98 -13.96 -2.49 -6.94
N VAL A 99 -12.69 -2.22 -7.19
CA VAL A 99 -12.21 -1.03 -7.90
C VAL A 99 -12.45 -1.21 -9.40
N THR A 100 -12.84 -0.14 -10.08
CA THR A 100 -12.95 -0.13 -11.56
C THR A 100 -11.97 0.86 -12.16
N VAL A 101 -11.64 0.67 -13.44
CA VAL A 101 -10.79 1.59 -14.20
C VAL A 101 -11.60 2.13 -15.37
N SER A 102 -11.72 3.44 -15.47
CA SER A 102 -12.43 4.09 -16.58
C SER A 102 -11.64 3.94 -17.90
N PRO A 103 -12.27 4.18 -19.07
CA PRO A 103 -11.55 4.19 -20.33
C PRO A 103 -10.37 5.18 -20.38
N THR A 104 -10.44 6.27 -19.61
CA THR A 104 -9.36 7.27 -19.48
C THR A 104 -8.25 6.84 -18.54
N GLY A 105 -8.33 5.63 -17.97
CA GLY A 105 -7.36 5.08 -17.02
C GLY A 105 -7.63 5.48 -15.58
N GLN A 106 -8.66 6.30 -15.28
CA GLN A 106 -8.96 6.72 -13.91
C GLN A 106 -9.44 5.54 -13.06
N VAL A 107 -8.81 5.37 -11.90
CA VAL A 107 -9.17 4.34 -10.92
C VAL A 107 -10.29 4.87 -10.04
N ASN A 108 -11.45 4.22 -10.10
CA ASN A 108 -12.63 4.58 -9.30
C ASN A 108 -12.68 3.70 -8.05
N VAL A 109 -12.52 4.36 -6.90
CA VAL A 109 -12.57 3.74 -5.57
C VAL A 109 -13.86 4.15 -4.86
N SER A 110 -14.46 3.23 -4.11
CA SER A 110 -15.68 3.49 -3.34
C SER A 110 -15.47 3.15 -1.87
N LYS A 111 -15.81 4.08 -0.98
CA LYS A 111 -15.52 3.97 0.47
C LYS A 111 -16.24 2.80 1.15
N ASP A 112 -17.38 2.37 0.61
CA ASP A 112 -18.12 1.18 1.08
C ASP A 112 -17.39 -0.14 0.79
N ARG A 113 -16.25 -0.10 0.07
CA ARG A 113 -15.43 -1.26 -0.31
C ARG A 113 -14.04 -1.24 0.32
N ASP A 114 -13.77 -0.30 1.21
CA ASP A 114 -12.51 -0.24 1.92
C ASP A 114 -12.44 -1.37 2.95
N ILE A 115 -11.43 -2.21 2.82
CA ILE A 115 -11.02 -3.15 3.88
C ILE A 115 -10.17 -2.41 4.91
N SER A 116 -9.25 -1.58 4.40
CA SER A 116 -8.45 -0.65 5.19
C SER A 116 -8.47 0.70 4.49
N PRO A 117 -9.24 1.67 5.01
CA PRO A 117 -9.31 3.01 4.44
C PRO A 117 -7.93 3.65 4.32
N TYR A 118 -7.80 4.60 3.39
CA TYR A 118 -6.55 5.32 3.16
C TYR A 118 -6.05 6.00 4.43
N VAL A 119 -4.82 5.69 4.82
CA VAL A 119 -4.06 6.40 5.85
C VAL A 119 -2.77 6.90 5.21
N GLY A 120 -2.59 8.22 5.20
CA GLY A 120 -1.40 8.84 4.60
C GLY A 120 -0.09 8.44 5.29
N PRO A 121 1.05 8.53 4.58
CA PRO A 121 2.39 8.32 5.11
C PRO A 121 2.66 9.02 6.44
N ALA A 122 3.29 8.28 7.35
CA ALA A 122 3.77 8.79 8.64
C ALA A 122 5.11 8.14 9.02
N PRO A 123 6.12 8.21 8.13
CA PRO A 123 7.40 7.56 8.37
C PRO A 123 7.97 7.99 9.72
N ILE A 124 8.33 7.00 10.53
CA ILE A 124 9.00 7.24 11.80
C ILE A 124 10.37 7.81 11.43
N PRO A 125 10.77 8.95 12.02
CA PRO A 125 12.12 9.44 11.82
C PRO A 125 13.05 8.60 12.71
N ALA A 126 13.11 7.30 12.43
CA ALA A 126 13.78 6.30 13.24
C ALA A 126 15.27 6.61 13.36
N HIS A 127 15.86 7.31 12.38
CA HIS A 127 17.23 7.84 12.42
C HIS A 127 17.52 8.80 13.59
N TYR A 128 16.50 9.37 14.27
CA TYR A 128 16.70 10.11 15.53
C TYR A 128 16.87 9.19 16.74
N PHE A 129 16.48 7.91 16.62
CA PHE A 129 16.50 6.92 17.71
C PHE A 129 17.37 5.68 17.39
N THR A 130 17.73 5.47 16.12
CA THR A 130 18.61 4.41 15.63
C THR A 130 19.84 5.06 15.00
N LEU A 131 21.03 4.46 15.17
CA LEU A 131 22.30 4.91 14.56
C LEU A 131 22.34 4.76 13.02
N GLY A 132 21.17 4.58 12.39
CA GLY A 132 21.03 4.41 10.94
C GLY A 132 20.99 5.75 10.20
N LYS A 133 21.40 5.74 8.93
CA LYS A 133 21.21 6.90 8.06
C LYS A 133 19.71 7.12 7.82
N PRO A 134 19.24 8.38 7.71
CA PRO A 134 17.90 8.65 7.22
C PRO A 134 17.69 7.92 5.90
N HIS A 135 16.58 7.22 5.80
CA HIS A 135 16.17 6.58 4.57
C HIS A 135 14.68 6.89 4.35
N PRO A 136 14.29 7.51 3.21
CA PRO A 136 12.89 7.69 2.87
C PRO A 136 12.12 6.36 2.85
N SER A 137 10.99 6.24 3.54
CA SER A 137 10.19 5.00 3.48
C SER A 137 9.52 4.87 2.11
N ARG A 138 9.46 3.64 1.58
CA ARG A 138 8.83 3.32 0.29
C ARG A 138 7.34 3.07 0.46
N TYR A 139 6.50 3.94 -0.10
CA TYR A 139 5.06 3.72 -0.14
C TYR A 139 4.66 3.22 -1.51
N THR A 140 4.30 1.94 -1.60
CA THR A 140 4.07 1.24 -2.88
C THR A 140 2.59 1.06 -3.12
N PHE A 141 2.10 1.54 -4.27
CA PHE A 141 0.75 1.35 -4.76
C PHE A 141 0.72 0.23 -5.80
N LEU A 142 -0.23 -0.68 -5.67
CA LEU A 142 -0.45 -1.80 -6.57
C LEU A 142 -1.93 -1.89 -6.94
N LEU A 143 -2.20 -1.99 -8.24
CA LEU A 143 -3.49 -2.38 -8.77
C LEU A 143 -3.42 -3.85 -9.16
N LEU A 144 -4.29 -4.66 -8.55
CA LEU A 144 -4.31 -6.11 -8.68
C LEU A 144 -5.62 -6.54 -9.34
N ARG A 145 -5.58 -7.65 -10.08
CA ARG A 145 -6.78 -8.36 -10.53
C ARG A 145 -6.62 -9.86 -10.29
N HIS A 146 -7.73 -10.57 -10.25
CA HIS A 146 -7.68 -12.03 -10.28
C HIS A 146 -7.15 -12.52 -11.62
N LYS A 147 -6.39 -13.62 -11.60
CA LYS A 147 -5.98 -14.33 -12.82
C LYS A 147 -7.22 -14.82 -13.56
N THR A 148 -7.21 -14.72 -14.89
CA THR A 148 -8.31 -15.18 -15.75
C THR A 148 -8.56 -16.68 -15.58
N GLY A 149 -9.82 -17.11 -15.75
CA GLY A 149 -10.22 -18.52 -15.65
C GLY A 149 -10.29 -19.09 -14.22
N VAL A 150 -10.19 -18.22 -13.20
CA VAL A 150 -10.30 -18.62 -11.79
C VAL A 150 -11.65 -18.15 -11.23
N ALA A 151 -12.36 -19.03 -10.51
CA ALA A 151 -13.53 -18.62 -9.73
C ALA A 151 -13.10 -17.54 -8.72
N LEU A 152 -13.70 -16.35 -8.83
CA LEU A 152 -13.35 -15.21 -8.00
C LEU A 152 -13.76 -15.50 -6.55
N PRO A 153 -12.83 -15.63 -5.59
CA PRO A 153 -13.22 -15.57 -4.19
C PRO A 153 -13.92 -14.22 -3.95
N GLU A 154 -14.99 -14.22 -3.15
CA GLU A 154 -15.64 -12.97 -2.82
C GLU A 154 -14.71 -12.14 -1.93
N LEU A 155 -14.11 -11.10 -2.48
CA LEU A 155 -13.28 -10.15 -1.73
C LEU A 155 -14.15 -9.08 -1.09
N ASN A 156 -15.05 -9.51 -0.20
CA ASN A 156 -15.75 -8.61 0.71
C ASN A 156 -15.02 -8.57 2.07
N PRO A 157 -15.26 -7.54 2.89
CA PRO A 157 -14.61 -7.40 4.19
C PRO A 157 -14.74 -8.64 5.07
N ASP A 158 -15.93 -9.23 5.17
CA ASP A 158 -16.19 -10.34 6.08
C ASP A 158 -15.44 -11.62 5.65
N SER A 159 -15.40 -11.90 4.35
CA SER A 159 -14.71 -13.06 3.80
C SER A 159 -13.20 -12.94 3.93
N LEU A 160 -12.66 -11.74 3.70
CA LEU A 160 -11.23 -11.47 3.91
C LEU A 160 -10.87 -11.53 5.39
N ARG A 161 -11.70 -10.98 6.28
CA ARG A 161 -11.50 -11.10 7.74
C ARG A 161 -11.44 -12.56 8.17
N ALA A 162 -12.46 -13.34 7.83
CA ALA A 162 -12.54 -14.75 8.18
C ALA A 162 -11.38 -15.56 7.60
N ALA A 163 -10.97 -15.29 6.35
CA ALA A 163 -9.87 -16.01 5.73
C ALA A 163 -8.51 -15.74 6.41
N TYR A 164 -8.32 -14.54 6.96
CA TYR A 164 -7.05 -14.11 7.55
C TYR A 164 -7.09 -14.07 9.09
N GLU A 165 -8.17 -14.53 9.72
CA GLU A 165 -8.25 -14.69 11.17
C GLU A 165 -7.11 -15.60 11.68
N GLY A 166 -6.46 -15.18 12.76
CA GLY A 166 -5.27 -15.81 13.34
C GLY A 166 -3.97 -15.59 12.56
N SER A 167 -4.01 -14.89 11.41
CA SER A 167 -2.81 -14.66 10.58
C SER A 167 -2.12 -13.35 10.95
N PRO A 168 -0.78 -13.24 10.83
CA PRO A 168 -0.10 -11.95 10.93
C PRO A 168 -0.69 -10.94 9.92
N GLY A 169 -1.08 -9.75 10.41
CA GLY A 169 -1.67 -8.70 9.58
C GLY A 169 -3.13 -8.94 9.19
N GLU A 170 -3.90 -9.56 10.09
CA GLU A 170 -5.37 -9.69 10.00
C GLU A 170 -6.03 -8.40 9.46
N PHE A 171 -7.16 -8.58 8.80
CA PHE A 171 -7.89 -7.44 8.24
C PHE A 171 -8.91 -6.91 9.23
N GLY A 172 -9.13 -5.61 9.20
CA GLY A 172 -10.46 -5.10 9.44
C GLY A 172 -10.90 -5.12 10.90
N GLN A 173 -10.01 -5.25 11.88
CA GLN A 173 -10.40 -5.06 13.28
C GLN A 173 -11.04 -3.66 13.41
N PRO A 174 -12.09 -3.48 14.23
CA PRO A 174 -12.84 -2.23 14.29
C PRO A 174 -11.97 -0.98 14.55
N THR A 175 -10.83 -1.16 15.23
CA THR A 175 -9.90 -0.08 15.55
C THR A 175 -9.16 0.46 14.33
N GLN A 176 -8.91 -0.36 13.30
CA GLN A 176 -8.13 -0.02 12.09
C GLN A 176 -6.84 0.76 12.37
N ASP A 177 -6.27 0.55 13.55
CA ASP A 177 -5.09 1.23 14.03
C ASP A 177 -3.83 0.69 13.33
N ILE A 178 -2.67 1.28 13.66
CA ILE A 178 -1.41 0.87 13.04
C ILE A 178 -1.05 -0.58 13.35
N VAL A 179 -1.50 -1.14 14.47
CA VAL A 179 -1.21 -2.52 14.89
C VAL A 179 -1.97 -3.52 14.03
N ASP A 180 -3.24 -3.25 13.73
CA ASP A 180 -4.03 -4.04 12.77
C ASP A 180 -3.41 -4.06 11.36
N ARG A 181 -2.74 -2.96 10.99
CA ARG A 181 -2.18 -2.78 9.64
C ARG A 181 -0.78 -3.35 9.46
N MET A 182 -0.06 -3.61 10.55
CA MET A 182 1.29 -4.19 10.55
C MET A 182 1.27 -5.68 10.16
N ARG A 183 2.45 -6.25 9.90
CA ARG A 183 2.68 -7.67 9.56
C ARG A 183 1.96 -8.16 8.32
N PHE A 184 1.44 -7.24 7.50
CA PHE A 184 0.85 -7.58 6.23
C PHE A 184 1.91 -8.15 5.27
N SER A 185 1.52 -9.13 4.45
CA SER A 185 2.37 -9.71 3.42
C SER A 185 1.67 -9.61 2.07
N THR A 186 2.16 -8.69 1.22
CA THR A 186 1.64 -8.51 -0.15
C THR A 186 1.79 -9.80 -0.97
N GLU A 187 2.91 -10.51 -0.84
CA GLU A 187 3.16 -11.77 -1.54
C GLU A 187 2.13 -12.84 -1.18
N GLN A 188 1.92 -13.10 0.12
CA GLN A 188 0.92 -14.07 0.57
C GLN A 188 -0.49 -13.68 0.16
N PHE A 189 -0.81 -12.38 0.20
CA PHE A 189 -2.11 -11.87 -0.23
C PHE A 189 -2.36 -12.12 -1.71
N ILE A 190 -1.37 -11.86 -2.57
CA ILE A 190 -1.46 -12.09 -4.01
C ILE A 190 -1.59 -13.58 -4.30
N GLU A 191 -0.76 -14.42 -3.68
CA GLU A 191 -0.77 -15.86 -3.89
C GLU A 191 -2.09 -16.49 -3.48
N ARG A 192 -2.54 -16.23 -2.25
CA ARG A 192 -3.76 -16.82 -1.67
C ARG A 192 -5.01 -16.45 -2.45
N ASN A 193 -5.09 -15.19 -2.92
CA ASN A 193 -6.22 -14.71 -3.70
C ASN A 193 -6.04 -14.90 -5.21
N LYS A 194 -4.98 -15.60 -5.66
CA LYS A 194 -4.72 -15.91 -7.08
C LYS A 194 -4.74 -14.65 -7.95
N MET A 195 -4.09 -13.60 -7.47
CA MET A 195 -4.03 -12.31 -8.14
C MET A 195 -2.78 -12.16 -9.01
N GLU A 196 -2.81 -11.16 -9.88
CA GLU A 196 -1.67 -10.65 -10.62
C GLU A 196 -1.65 -9.12 -10.60
N VAL A 197 -0.45 -8.55 -10.75
CA VAL A 197 -0.26 -7.10 -10.77
C VAL A 197 -0.61 -6.56 -12.16
N VAL A 198 -1.47 -5.56 -12.19
CA VAL A 198 -1.93 -4.87 -13.41
C VAL A 198 -1.15 -3.60 -13.63
N ALA A 199 -0.87 -2.87 -12.55
CA ALA A 199 -0.13 -1.62 -12.56
C ALA A 199 0.49 -1.40 -11.17
N GLY A 200 1.61 -0.69 -11.12
CA GLY A 200 2.27 -0.35 -9.86
C GLY A 200 3.05 0.95 -9.95
N THR A 201 3.22 1.58 -8.80
CA THR A 201 4.18 2.67 -8.59
C THR A 201 4.62 2.68 -7.14
N PHE A 202 5.63 3.46 -6.81
CA PHE A 202 5.93 3.77 -5.41
C PHE A 202 6.51 5.18 -5.30
N MET A 203 6.34 5.78 -4.14
CA MET A 203 7.00 7.03 -3.77
C MET A 203 7.94 6.81 -2.61
N LEU A 204 8.85 7.76 -2.44
CA LEU A 204 9.71 7.89 -1.28
C LEU A 204 9.21 9.06 -0.43
N VAL A 205 9.01 8.83 0.86
CA VAL A 205 8.59 9.88 1.81
C VAL A 205 9.51 9.86 3.02
N GLU A 206 10.09 11.01 3.35
CA GLU A 206 10.88 11.17 4.55
C GLU A 206 10.05 11.67 5.74
N GLY A 207 10.49 11.29 6.94
CA GLY A 207 10.02 11.92 8.16
C GLY A 207 10.51 13.36 8.24
N ASN A 208 9.67 14.26 8.70
CA ASN A 208 10.04 15.65 8.98
C ASN A 208 9.87 15.92 10.49
N ALA A 209 10.29 17.10 10.96
CA ALA A 209 10.15 17.45 12.38
C ALA A 209 8.70 17.31 12.90
N LYS A 210 7.68 17.52 12.05
CA LYS A 210 6.27 17.31 12.42
C LYS A 210 5.90 15.83 12.56
N SER A 211 6.48 14.92 11.76
CA SER A 211 6.26 13.48 11.94
C SER A 211 6.91 12.99 13.24
N ALA A 212 8.05 13.55 13.63
CA ALA A 212 8.66 13.29 14.94
C ALA A 212 7.70 13.66 16.09
N VAL A 213 7.13 14.87 16.05
CA VAL A 213 6.18 15.34 17.07
C VAL A 213 4.90 14.51 17.08
N LYS A 214 4.28 14.26 15.92
CA LYS A 214 3.04 13.49 15.82
C LYS A 214 3.23 12.04 16.27
N ASN A 215 4.33 11.39 15.89
CA ASN A 215 4.62 10.03 16.31
C ASN A 215 4.91 9.96 17.82
N ALA A 216 5.60 10.96 18.38
CA ALA A 216 5.77 11.06 19.83
C ALA A 216 4.42 11.22 20.56
N SER A 217 3.50 12.03 20.03
CA SER A 217 2.14 12.15 20.58
C SER A 217 1.34 10.85 20.47
N LEU A 218 1.41 10.13 19.34
CA LEU A 218 0.72 8.86 19.16
C LEU A 218 1.26 7.77 20.09
N VAL A 219 2.58 7.70 20.28
CA VAL A 219 3.20 6.78 21.25
C VAL A 219 2.80 7.14 22.67
N ALA A 220 2.83 8.42 23.04
CA ALA A 220 2.39 8.87 24.36
C ALA A 220 0.92 8.54 24.62
N GLN A 221 0.07 8.70 23.60
CA GLN A 221 -1.35 8.38 23.67
C GLN A 221 -1.59 6.88 23.81
N GLY A 222 -0.91 6.04 23.01
CA GLY A 222 -1.01 4.58 23.14
C GLY A 222 -0.51 4.04 24.49
N LEU A 223 0.51 4.67 25.08
CA LEU A 223 0.97 4.35 26.44
C LEU A 223 -0.07 4.77 27.50
N ALA A 224 -0.70 5.93 27.33
CA ALA A 224 -1.76 6.40 28.23
C ALA A 224 -2.99 5.48 28.16
N ASP A 225 -3.45 5.12 26.96
CA ASP A 225 -4.61 4.25 26.76
C ASP A 225 -4.36 2.86 27.36
N LYS A 226 -3.16 2.31 27.17
CA LYS A 226 -2.73 1.05 27.80
C LYS A 226 -2.71 1.10 29.33
N MET A 227 -2.31 2.23 29.94
CA MET A 227 -2.36 2.41 31.40
C MET A 227 -3.79 2.61 31.91
N MET A 228 -4.68 3.16 31.08
CA MET A 228 -6.10 3.37 31.40
C MET A 228 -6.98 2.15 31.07
N GLY A 229 -6.41 1.07 30.53
CA GLY A 229 -7.13 -0.15 30.19
C GLY A 229 -8.12 0.04 29.04
N LYS A 230 -7.84 0.96 28.11
CA LYS A 230 -8.60 1.17 26.88
C LYS A 230 -7.86 0.56 25.69
#